data_AF-A0AAV5QW51-F1
#
_entry.id   AF-A0AAV5QW51-F1
#
_cell.length_a   1.000
_cell.length_b   1.000
_cell.length_c   1.000
_cell.angle_alpha   90.00
_cell.angle_beta   90.00
_cell.angle_gamma   90.00
#
_symmetry.space_group_name_H-M   'P 1'
#
loop_
_entity.id
_entity.type
_entity.pdbx_description
1 polymer ?
#
loop_
_entity_poly.entity_id
_entity_poly.type
_entity_poly.pdbx_seq_one_letter_code
_entity_poly.pdbx_strand_id
1 'polypeptide(L)'
;MKDDQNTINKGYKIYYCDTDSIVIDKPLDKNFVGEGIGQFKFIAKIKRGYFISNKLYFMIDQFNNIISGSKGINSPTNENDFINLLNNVSINSKTKLSIKNVDEGYVIITDRDIKLNYNSFKKRMKIYDENGRW
;
A
#
# COMPACT_ATOMS: atom_id res chain seq x y z
N MET A 1 25.64 14.43 27.04
CA MET A 1 24.71 14.57 25.91
C MET A 1 23.43 13.86 26.31
N LYS A 2 22.33 14.61 26.45
CA LYS A 2 21.00 14.05 26.77
C LYS A 2 20.39 13.62 25.45
N ASP A 3 20.11 12.33 25.31
CA ASP A 3 19.33 11.81 24.19
C ASP A 3 17.86 12.19 24.41
N ASP A 4 17.40 13.17 23.64
CA ASP A 4 16.01 13.62 23.58
C ASP A 4 15.11 12.49 23.02
N GLN A 5 14.64 11.60 23.89
CA GLN A 5 13.60 10.62 23.57
C GLN A 5 12.17 11.19 23.63
N ASN A 6 11.97 12.50 23.44
CA ASN A 6 10.72 13.15 23.84
C ASN A 6 9.82 13.69 22.70
N THR A 7 9.81 13.07 21.52
CA THR A 7 8.94 13.55 20.42
C THR A 7 8.35 12.46 19.51
N ILE A 8 7.71 11.42 20.06
CA ILE A 8 6.81 10.57 19.25
C ILE A 8 5.59 10.15 20.08
N ASN A 9 4.72 11.10 20.43
CA ASN A 9 3.39 10.71 20.90
C ASN A 9 2.32 11.79 20.65
N LYS A 10 2.16 12.23 19.40
CA LYS A 10 0.97 13.00 19.00
C LYS A 10 -0.30 12.13 18.88
N GLY A 11 -0.23 10.85 19.27
CA GLY A 11 -1.35 9.92 19.29
C GLY A 11 -1.98 9.66 17.92
N TYR A 12 -1.19 9.70 16.84
CA TYR A 12 -1.64 9.31 15.51
C TYR A 12 -1.44 7.80 15.34
N LYS A 13 -2.47 7.12 14.85
CA LYS A 13 -2.34 5.73 14.42
C LYS A 13 -1.99 5.71 12.95
N ILE A 14 -0.81 5.18 12.64
CA ILE A 14 -0.30 5.06 11.27
C ILE A 14 -0.69 3.70 10.71
N TYR A 15 -1.48 3.70 9.64
CA TYR A 15 -1.90 2.48 8.94
C TYR A 15 -0.91 2.08 7.85
N TYR A 16 -0.34 3.06 7.15
CA TYR A 16 0.60 2.84 6.06
C TYR A 16 1.53 4.04 5.89
N CYS A 17 2.75 3.79 5.42
CA CYS A 17 3.72 4.80 5.07
C CYS A 17 4.61 4.25 3.94
N ASP A 18 4.88 5.07 2.93
CA ASP A 18 5.80 4.77 1.84
C ASP A 18 6.42 6.05 1.29
N THR A 19 7.74 6.18 1.48
CA THR A 19 8.61 7.26 1.00
C THR A 19 8.11 8.66 1.37
N ASP A 20 7.13 9.17 0.64
CA ASP A 20 6.55 10.51 0.70
C ASP A 20 5.03 10.50 0.95
N SER A 21 4.46 9.34 1.29
CA SER A 21 3.03 9.16 1.55
C SER A 21 2.76 8.50 2.90
N ILE A 22 1.66 8.90 3.56
CA ILE A 22 1.24 8.34 4.84
C ILE A 22 -0.29 8.22 4.90
N VAL A 23 -0.78 7.14 5.54
CA VAL A 23 -2.20 6.92 5.84
C VAL A 23 -2.37 6.85 7.35
N ILE A 24 -3.20 7.74 7.90
CA ILE A 24 -3.38 7.95 9.34
C ILE A 24 -4.86 8.03 9.72
N ASP A 25 -5.15 7.84 11.00
CA ASP A 25 -6.50 7.81 11.58
C ASP A 25 -7.19 9.17 11.71
N LYS A 26 -6.42 10.25 11.80
CA LYS A 26 -6.96 11.61 11.99
C LYS A 26 -6.19 12.64 11.17
N PRO A 27 -6.79 13.81 10.87
CA PRO A 27 -6.13 14.85 10.07
C PRO A 27 -4.79 15.30 10.68
N LEU A 28 -3.80 15.49 9.81
CA LEU A 28 -2.55 16.12 10.17
C LEU A 28 -2.80 17.61 10.47
N ASP A 29 -2.02 18.20 11.37
CA ASP A 29 -2.06 19.64 11.64
C ASP A 29 -1.87 20.42 10.32
N LYS A 30 -2.70 21.44 10.11
CA LYS A 30 -2.74 22.26 8.89
C LYS A 30 -1.40 22.89 8.56
N ASN A 31 -0.54 23.11 9.55
CA ASN A 31 0.82 23.62 9.31
C ASN A 31 1.68 22.68 8.44
N PHE A 32 1.36 21.38 8.44
CA PHE A 32 2.07 20.36 7.65
C PHE A 32 1.35 20.00 6.34
N VAL A 33 0.17 20.58 6.06
CA VAL A 33 -0.64 20.22 4.88
C VAL A 33 -0.87 21.45 4.02
N GLY A 34 -0.43 21.39 2.76
CA GLY A 34 -0.55 22.52 1.82
C GLY A 34 0.23 22.29 0.53
N GLU A 35 0.42 23.37 -0.24
CA GLU A 35 1.13 23.36 -1.52
C GLU A 35 2.60 23.81 -1.41
N GLY A 36 3.04 24.21 -0.20
CA GLY A 36 4.40 24.64 0.04
C GLY A 36 5.42 23.49 -0.02
N ILE A 37 6.67 23.83 -0.30
CA ILE A 37 7.78 22.86 -0.28
C ILE A 37 7.89 22.24 1.11
N GLY A 38 7.93 20.90 1.16
CA GLY A 38 8.02 20.14 2.40
C GLY A 38 6.68 19.91 3.11
N GLN A 39 5.55 20.38 2.55
CA GLN A 39 4.21 20.08 3.07
C GLN A 39 3.63 18.83 2.41
N PHE A 40 2.76 18.13 3.15
CA PHE A 40 1.97 17.04 2.61
C PHE A 40 0.79 17.56 1.80
N LYS A 41 0.60 17.01 0.61
CA LYS A 41 -0.64 17.22 -0.15
C LYS A 41 -1.73 16.32 0.41
N PHE A 42 -2.90 16.89 0.71
CA PHE A 42 -4.07 16.09 1.05
C PHE A 42 -4.58 15.35 -0.19
N ILE A 43 -4.65 14.02 -0.12
CA ILE A 43 -5.07 13.17 -1.24
C ILE A 43 -6.55 12.78 -1.12
N ALA A 44 -6.94 12.09 -0.03
CA ALA A 44 -8.30 11.58 0.12
C ALA A 44 -8.64 11.25 1.59
N LYS A 45 -9.93 11.21 1.90
CA LYS A 45 -10.46 10.54 3.11
C LYS A 45 -10.78 9.09 2.75
N ILE A 46 -10.06 8.16 3.37
CA ILE A 46 -10.19 6.74 3.08
C ILE A 46 -11.33 6.13 3.90
N LYS A 47 -12.23 5.42 3.23
CA LYS A 47 -13.31 4.65 3.86
C LYS A 47 -12.83 3.24 4.23
N ARG A 48 -12.08 2.59 3.34
CA ARG A 48 -11.47 1.26 3.55
C ARG A 48 -10.11 1.18 2.90
N GLY A 49 -9.17 0.48 3.52
CA GLY A 49 -7.81 0.30 3.00
C GLY A 49 -7.25 -1.08 3.34
N TYR A 50 -6.70 -1.74 2.32
CA TYR A 50 -6.08 -3.05 2.40
C TYR A 50 -4.60 -2.90 2.08
N PHE A 51 -3.73 -3.17 3.05
CA PHE A 51 -2.28 -2.99 2.92
C PHE A 51 -1.56 -4.33 3.08
N ILE A 52 -1.26 -4.99 1.96
CA ILE A 52 -0.65 -6.33 1.98
C ILE A 52 0.84 -6.24 2.24
N SER A 53 1.52 -5.36 1.51
CA SER A 53 2.96 -5.15 1.65
C SER A 53 3.37 -3.78 1.11
N ASN A 54 4.68 -3.50 1.12
CA ASN A 54 5.19 -2.24 0.59
C ASN A 54 4.82 -2.14 -0.90
N LYS A 55 4.12 -1.07 -1.27
CA LYS A 55 3.65 -0.82 -2.65
C LYS A 55 2.65 -1.86 -3.18
N LEU A 56 2.01 -2.62 -2.29
CA LEU A 56 0.87 -3.49 -2.61
C LEU A 56 -0.31 -3.15 -1.69
N TYR A 57 -1.18 -2.27 -2.17
CA TYR A 57 -2.32 -1.76 -1.42
C TYR A 57 -3.52 -1.46 -2.32
N PHE A 58 -4.71 -1.46 -1.71
CA PHE A 58 -5.97 -1.09 -2.33
C PHE A 58 -6.79 -0.27 -1.34
N MET A 59 -7.30 0.87 -1.74
CA MET A 59 -8.10 1.75 -0.90
C MET A 59 -9.31 2.25 -1.66
N ILE A 60 -10.39 2.47 -0.91
CA ILE A 60 -11.63 3.09 -1.38
C ILE A 60 -11.84 4.35 -0.57
N ASP A 61 -12.01 5.49 -1.23
CA ASP A 61 -12.30 6.75 -0.56
C ASP A 61 -13.80 6.89 -0.18
N GLN A 62 -14.14 7.98 0.51
CA GLN A 62 -15.52 8.28 0.87
C GLN A 62 -16.48 8.48 -0.32
N PHE A 63 -15.95 8.69 -1.53
CA PHE A 63 -16.71 8.87 -2.78
C PHE A 63 -16.69 7.60 -3.66
N ASN A 64 -16.20 6.47 -3.13
CA ASN A 64 -16.00 5.21 -3.84
C ASN A 64 -14.96 5.24 -4.98
N ASN A 65 -14.05 6.21 -4.99
CA ASN A 65 -12.91 6.18 -5.90
C ASN A 65 -11.87 5.16 -5.40
N ILE A 66 -11.26 4.46 -6.34
CA ILE A 66 -10.24 3.45 -6.07
C ILE A 66 -8.85 4.11 -6.11
N ILE A 67 -8.06 3.87 -5.07
CA ILE A 67 -6.65 4.25 -5.00
C ILE A 67 -5.86 2.96 -4.73
N SER A 68 -5.07 2.50 -5.69
CA SER A 68 -4.35 1.23 -5.58
C SER A 68 -2.91 1.35 -6.05
N GLY A 69 -2.07 0.45 -5.54
CA GLY A 69 -0.69 0.26 -5.95
C GLY A 69 -0.35 -1.22 -5.96
N SER A 70 0.27 -1.71 -7.03
CA SER A 70 0.58 -3.13 -7.22
C SER A 70 2.00 -3.33 -7.78
N LYS A 71 3.03 -2.97 -7.01
CA LYS A 71 4.41 -3.12 -7.48
C LYS A 71 4.75 -4.60 -7.70
N GLY A 72 5.30 -4.90 -8.88
CA GLY A 72 5.76 -6.24 -9.25
C GLY A 72 4.65 -7.18 -9.73
N ILE A 73 3.41 -6.68 -9.82
CA ILE A 73 2.23 -7.48 -10.10
C ILE A 73 1.26 -6.64 -10.95
N ASN A 74 0.84 -7.14 -12.11
CA ASN A 74 -0.12 -6.44 -12.97
C ASN A 74 -1.58 -6.62 -12.48
N SER A 75 -1.85 -7.60 -11.60
CA SER A 75 -3.19 -7.92 -11.10
C SER A 75 -3.16 -8.41 -9.64
N PRO A 76 -3.41 -7.50 -8.69
CA PRO A 76 -4.77 -7.52 -8.18
C PRO A 76 -5.49 -6.23 -8.54
N THR A 77 -6.57 -6.35 -9.31
CA THR A 77 -7.35 -5.20 -9.79
C THR A 77 -8.65 -5.00 -9.01
N ASN A 78 -9.01 -5.95 -8.15
CA ASN A 78 -10.28 -5.93 -7.43
C ASN A 78 -10.06 -6.07 -5.91
N GLU A 79 -11.01 -5.53 -5.14
CA GLU A 79 -11.02 -5.58 -3.66
C GLU A 79 -10.96 -7.03 -3.12
N ASN A 80 -11.62 -7.97 -3.81
CA ASN A 80 -11.71 -9.37 -3.40
C ASN A 80 -10.36 -10.09 -3.40
N ASP A 81 -9.47 -9.76 -4.33
CA ASP A 81 -8.13 -10.33 -4.41
C ASP A 81 -7.31 -9.95 -3.17
N PHE A 82 -7.44 -8.69 -2.74
CA PHE A 82 -6.81 -8.21 -1.51
C PHE A 82 -7.42 -8.87 -0.27
N ILE A 83 -8.74 -9.02 -0.23
CA ILE A 83 -9.44 -9.74 0.86
C ILE A 83 -8.98 -11.21 0.91
N ASN A 84 -8.87 -11.88 -0.24
CA ASN A 84 -8.40 -13.26 -0.34
C ASN A 84 -6.99 -13.41 0.20
N LEU A 85 -6.06 -12.54 -0.22
CA LEU A 85 -4.69 -12.53 0.29
C LEU A 85 -4.64 -12.37 1.81
N LEU A 86 -5.46 -11.46 2.36
CA LEU A 86 -5.55 -11.26 3.81
C LEU A 86 -6.20 -12.45 4.53
N ASN A 87 -7.08 -13.20 3.86
CA ASN A 87 -7.74 -14.39 4.38
C ASN A 87 -6.94 -15.68 4.11
N ASN A 88 -5.64 -15.56 3.85
CA ASN A 88 -4.74 -16.69 3.61
C ASN A 88 -5.08 -17.50 2.35
N VAL A 89 -5.70 -16.87 1.35
CA VAL A 89 -6.00 -17.46 0.05
C VAL A 89 -5.05 -16.88 -0.99
N SER A 90 -4.24 -17.74 -1.60
CA SER A 90 -3.35 -17.34 -2.70
C SER A 90 -4.15 -17.02 -3.96
N ILE A 91 -3.72 -16.00 -4.70
CA ILE A 91 -4.36 -15.60 -5.96
C ILE A 91 -3.43 -15.85 -7.15
N ASN A 92 -4.00 -16.06 -8.34
CA ASN A 92 -3.24 -16.08 -9.58
C ASN A 92 -3.15 -14.66 -10.12
N SER A 93 -2.00 -14.31 -10.69
CA SER A 93 -1.74 -12.97 -11.20
C SER A 93 -0.76 -13.01 -12.36
N LYS A 94 -0.64 -11.89 -13.08
CA LYS A 94 0.41 -11.66 -14.08
C LYS A 94 1.48 -10.70 -13.57
N THR A 95 2.69 -10.82 -14.09
CA THR A 95 3.78 -9.84 -13.91
C THR A 95 4.51 -9.65 -15.23
N LYS A 96 5.16 -8.49 -15.41
CA LYS A 96 6.01 -8.26 -16.58
C LYS A 96 7.39 -8.85 -16.34
N LEU A 97 7.84 -9.69 -17.26
CA LEU A 97 9.19 -10.20 -17.32
C LEU A 97 9.98 -9.42 -18.38
N SER A 98 11.17 -8.96 -18.01
CA SER A 98 12.13 -8.38 -18.93
C SER A 98 13.23 -9.40 -19.20
N ILE A 99 13.35 -9.81 -20.46
CA ILE A 99 14.39 -10.74 -20.93
C ILE A 99 15.37 -9.90 -21.77
N LYS A 100 16.62 -9.82 -21.32
CA LYS A 100 17.67 -9.06 -22.02
C LYS A 100 18.39 -9.98 -22.99
N ASN A 101 18.47 -9.58 -24.25
CA ASN A 101 19.41 -10.14 -25.20
C ASN A 101 20.58 -9.16 -25.33
N VAL A 102 21.68 -9.47 -24.65
CA VAL A 102 22.85 -8.58 -24.58
C VAL A 102 23.58 -8.56 -25.92
N ASP A 103 23.66 -9.70 -26.59
CA ASP A 103 24.40 -9.87 -27.84
C ASP A 103 23.71 -9.12 -29.00
N GLU A 104 22.38 -9.16 -29.05
CA GLU A 104 21.59 -8.49 -30.09
C GLU A 104 21.09 -7.09 -29.68
N GLY A 105 21.43 -6.63 -28.47
CA GLY A 105 21.17 -5.26 -28.02
C GLY A 105 19.69 -4.90 -27.79
N TYR A 106 18.79 -5.87 -27.57
CA TYR A 106 17.38 -5.60 -27.30
C TYR A 106 16.85 -6.26 -26.02
N VAL A 107 15.66 -5.82 -25.61
CA VAL A 107 14.95 -6.34 -24.45
C VAL A 107 13.54 -6.76 -24.87
N ILE A 108 13.15 -7.99 -24.53
CA ILE A 108 11.79 -8.48 -24.69
C ILE A 108 11.04 -8.25 -23.38
N ILE A 109 9.87 -7.62 -23.47
CA ILE A 109 8.94 -7.46 -22.35
C ILE A 109 7.75 -8.38 -22.62
N THR A 110 7.52 -9.35 -21.74
CA THR A 110 6.43 -10.31 -21.86
C THR A 110 5.69 -10.47 -20.54
N ASP A 111 4.44 -10.94 -20.59
CA ASP A 111 3.68 -11.28 -19.41
C ASP A 111 4.02 -12.70 -18.94
N ARG A 112 4.11 -12.86 -17.62
CA ARG A 112 4.34 -14.14 -16.95
C ARG A 112 3.25 -14.35 -15.91
N ASP A 113 2.60 -15.51 -15.96
CA ASP A 113 1.70 -15.93 -14.89
C ASP A 113 2.49 -16.29 -13.62
N ILE A 114 2.03 -15.76 -12.50
CA ILE A 114 2.59 -15.96 -11.17
C ILE A 114 1.47 -16.31 -10.19
N LYS A 115 1.78 -17.18 -9.23
CA LYS A 115 0.91 -17.41 -8.09
C LYS A 115 1.38 -16.53 -6.93
N LEU A 116 0.54 -15.59 -6.53
CA LEU A 116 0.81 -14.74 -5.39
C LEU A 116 0.40 -15.48 -4.11
N ASN A 117 1.39 -15.97 -3.39
CA ASN A 117 1.16 -16.69 -2.14
C ASN A 117 0.79 -15.73 -1.01
N TYR A 118 -0.29 -16.04 -0.29
CA TYR A 118 -0.69 -15.27 0.90
C TYR A 118 0.44 -15.18 1.94
N ASN A 119 1.22 -16.27 2.05
CA ASN A 119 2.27 -16.44 3.04
C ASN A 119 3.52 -15.58 2.77
N SER A 120 3.60 -14.96 1.58
CA SER A 120 4.71 -14.08 1.21
C SER A 120 4.72 -12.77 2.01
N PHE A 121 3.63 -12.43 2.70
CA PHE A 121 3.41 -11.11 3.30
C PHE A 121 3.05 -11.19 4.80
N LYS A 122 4.00 -11.65 5.63
CA LYS A 122 3.77 -11.82 7.09
C LYS A 122 3.98 -10.57 7.95
N LYS A 123 4.43 -9.46 7.37
CA LYS A 123 4.89 -8.28 8.14
C LYS A 123 3.77 -7.35 8.59
N ARG A 124 2.53 -7.56 8.12
CA ARG A 124 1.38 -6.67 8.37
C ARG A 124 0.33 -7.42 9.19
N MET A 125 -0.33 -6.71 10.10
CA MET A 125 -1.41 -7.25 10.93
C MET A 125 -2.76 -6.67 10.51
N LYS A 126 -3.80 -7.48 10.71
CA LYS A 126 -5.21 -7.09 10.53
C LYS A 126 -5.59 -6.15 11.67
N ILE A 127 -6.31 -5.09 11.34
CA ILE A 127 -6.84 -4.13 12.31
C ILE A 127 -8.35 -4.28 12.28
N TYR A 128 -8.95 -4.29 13.46
CA TYR A 128 -10.38 -4.46 13.64
C TYR A 128 -10.97 -3.18 14.24
N ASP A 129 -12.20 -2.87 13.85
CA ASP A 129 -13.05 -1.91 14.54
C ASP A 129 -13.56 -2.48 15.86
N GLU A 130 -14.28 -1.66 16.62
CA GLU A 130 -14.88 -2.04 17.91
C GLU A 130 -15.91 -3.18 17.78
N ASN A 131 -16.41 -3.45 16.57
CA ASN A 131 -17.38 -4.49 16.26
C ASN A 131 -16.72 -5.78 15.72
N GLY A 132 -15.38 -5.87 15.72
CA GLY A 132 -14.66 -7.02 15.17
C GLY A 132 -14.72 -7.12 13.64
N ARG A 133 -15.15 -6.06 12.96
CA ARG A 133 -15.08 -5.93 11.51
C ARG A 133 -13.72 -5.34 11.13
N TRP A 134 -13.28 -5.64 9.93
CA TRP A 134 -12.04 -5.11 9.38
C TRP A 134 -12.27 -3.78 8.68
#